data_AF-A0A6N9V7B7-F1
#
_entry.id   AF-A0A6N9V7B7-F1
#
_cell.length_a   1.000
_cell.length_b   1.000
_cell.length_c   1.000
_cell.angle_alpha   90.00
_cell.angle_beta   90.00
_cell.angle_gamma   90.00
#
_symmetry.space_group_name_H-M   'P 1'
#
loop_
_entity.id
_entity.type
_entity.pdbx_description
1 polymer ?
#
loop_
_entity_poly.entity_id
_entity_poly.type
_entity_poly.pdbx_seq_one_letter_code
_entity_poly.pdbx_strand_id
1 'polypeptide(L)'
;MNQCTAVALLPPPDHLFALSFPGHRPEAGHVLCELGDGHDERHAAMLWDEGGRPGSAVWIRWKGSGTATLTPLPWCPALDPRNEACELFAAHPSPHSWHITDPTDDAITEHLTHQHPDLFPEFSDRDRDSDQDGS
;
A
#
# COMPACT_ATOMS: atom_id res chain seq x y z
N MET A 1 -8.94 -3.78 9.15
CA MET A 1 -8.49 -2.50 9.75
C MET A 1 -8.25 -1.55 8.59
N ASN A 2 -8.66 -0.28 8.67
CA ASN A 2 -8.48 0.60 7.52
C ASN A 2 -7.02 1.03 7.39
N GLN A 3 -6.57 1.26 6.16
CA GLN A 3 -5.25 1.79 5.88
C GLN A 3 -5.09 3.19 6.49
N CYS A 4 -3.90 3.46 7.01
CA CYS A 4 -3.53 4.77 7.51
C CYS A 4 -3.49 5.80 6.36
N THR A 5 -4.15 6.94 6.55
CA THR A 5 -4.22 8.00 5.54
C THR A 5 -3.05 8.99 5.60
N ALA A 6 -1.99 8.67 6.33
CA ALA A 6 -0.84 9.56 6.45
C ALA A 6 -0.03 9.57 5.15
N VAL A 7 0.34 10.76 4.70
CA VAL A 7 1.09 10.98 3.46
C VAL A 7 2.44 11.63 3.77
N ALA A 8 3.47 11.25 3.02
CA ALA A 8 4.73 11.98 2.97
C ALA A 8 5.03 12.48 1.56
N LEU A 9 5.75 13.60 1.48
CA LEU A 9 6.31 14.13 0.24
C LEU A 9 7.75 13.67 0.10
N LEU A 10 8.09 13.10 -1.05
CA LEU A 10 9.46 12.81 -1.45
C LEU A 10 9.94 13.91 -2.38
N PRO A 11 10.71 14.90 -1.90
CA PRO A 11 11.30 15.89 -2.77
C PRO A 11 12.27 15.19 -3.74
N PRO A 12 12.33 15.62 -5.02
CA PRO A 12 13.31 15.09 -5.93
C PRO A 12 14.71 15.50 -5.47
N PRO A 13 15.75 14.66 -5.70
CA PRO A 13 17.11 15.00 -5.35
C PRO A 13 17.58 16.35 -5.91
N ASP A 14 18.37 17.10 -5.14
CA ASP A 14 18.85 18.44 -5.52
C ASP A 14 19.52 18.51 -6.90
N HIS A 15 20.25 17.45 -7.27
CA HIS A 15 20.91 17.39 -8.58
C HIS A 15 19.91 17.30 -9.74
N LEU A 16 18.72 16.72 -9.54
CA LEU A 16 17.66 16.73 -10.55
C LEU A 16 17.06 18.14 -10.71
N PHE A 17 16.95 18.90 -9.62
CA PHE A 17 16.58 20.32 -9.72
C PHE A 17 17.62 21.12 -10.48
N ALA A 18 18.91 20.91 -10.22
CA ALA A 18 20.00 21.63 -10.90
C ALA A 18 20.05 21.35 -12.42
N LEU A 19 19.64 20.15 -12.85
CA LEU A 19 19.61 19.74 -14.26
C LEU A 19 18.29 20.10 -14.97
N SER A 20 17.28 20.57 -14.24
CA SER A 20 15.96 20.82 -14.80
C SER A 20 15.92 22.05 -15.73
N PHE A 21 15.25 21.91 -16.87
CA PHE A 21 14.96 23.04 -17.76
C PHE A 21 13.87 23.94 -17.15
N PRO A 22 13.89 25.25 -17.41
CA PRO A 22 12.78 26.14 -17.03
C PRO A 22 11.45 25.58 -17.57
N GLY A 23 10.46 25.39 -16.68
CA GLY A 23 9.15 24.81 -17.02
C GLY A 23 9.07 23.27 -16.87
N HIS A 24 10.18 22.58 -16.58
CA HIS A 24 10.25 21.13 -16.40
C HIS A 24 10.90 20.75 -15.06
N ARG A 25 10.56 21.50 -14.00
CA ARG A 25 11.05 21.15 -12.67
C ARG A 25 10.38 19.86 -12.19
N PRO A 26 11.15 18.90 -11.64
CA PRO A 26 10.56 17.72 -11.06
C PRO A 26 9.70 18.10 -9.85
N GLU A 27 8.52 17.50 -9.76
CA GLU A 27 7.62 17.66 -8.63
C GLU A 27 7.94 16.65 -7.53
N ALA A 28 7.47 16.91 -6.30
CA ALA A 28 7.61 15.96 -5.21
C ALA A 28 6.70 14.75 -5.45
N GLY A 29 7.25 13.55 -5.24
CA GLY A 29 6.45 12.34 -5.16
C GLY A 29 5.60 12.34 -3.88
N HIS A 30 4.47 11.64 -3.91
CA HIS A 30 3.62 11.43 -2.73
C HIS A 30 3.61 9.93 -2.42
N VAL A 31 3.77 9.58 -1.15
CA VAL A 31 3.62 8.19 -0.68
C VAL A 31 2.57 8.15 0.42
N LEU A 32 1.72 7.13 0.36
CA LEU A 32 0.69 6.84 1.36
C LEU A 32 1.21 5.75 2.30
N CYS A 33 0.93 5.88 3.60
CA CYS A 33 1.28 4.86 4.58
C CYS A 33 0.58 3.53 4.26
N GLU A 34 1.33 2.44 4.14
CA GLU A 34 0.82 1.09 3.85
C GLU A 34 0.42 0.32 5.12
N LEU A 35 0.63 0.90 6.29
CA LEU A 35 0.21 0.32 7.56
C LEU A 35 -1.28 0.59 7.80
N GLY A 36 -1.96 -0.33 8.47
CA GLY A 36 -3.29 -0.10 9.05
C GLY A 36 -3.24 0.99 10.13
N ASP A 37 -4.38 1.61 10.37
CA ASP A 37 -4.57 2.69 11.34
C ASP A 37 -4.20 2.29 12.80
N GLY A 38 -4.11 3.29 13.68
CA GLY A 38 -3.84 3.06 15.11
C GLY A 38 -2.40 2.63 15.46
N HIS A 39 -1.45 2.74 14.53
CA HIS A 39 -0.03 2.44 14.78
C HIS A 39 0.73 3.62 15.44
N ASP A 40 1.99 3.39 15.88
CA ASP A 40 2.80 4.27 16.76
C ASP A 40 3.38 5.56 16.10
N GLU A 41 2.62 6.20 15.21
CA GLU A 41 2.98 7.38 14.41
C GLU A 41 4.19 7.21 13.47
N ARG A 42 4.87 6.05 13.50
CA ARG A 42 5.92 5.71 12.55
C ARG A 42 5.29 5.08 11.32
N HIS A 43 5.08 5.90 10.32
CA HIS A 43 4.50 5.52 9.05
C HIS A 43 5.55 4.86 8.16
N ALA A 44 5.09 4.04 7.22
CA ALA A 44 5.96 3.35 6.29
C ALA A 44 5.25 3.09 4.95
N ALA A 45 6.01 3.14 3.86
CA ALA A 45 5.56 2.74 2.52
C ALA A 45 6.72 2.07 1.78
N MET A 46 6.44 1.02 1.00
CA MET A 46 7.43 0.38 0.15
C MET A 46 7.71 1.27 -1.06
N LEU A 47 9.00 1.47 -1.38
CA LEU A 47 9.40 2.18 -2.59
C LEU A 47 9.76 1.20 -3.72
N TRP A 48 10.55 0.17 -3.43
CA TRP A 48 10.87 -0.90 -4.39
C TRP A 48 11.35 -2.17 -3.69
N ASP A 49 11.17 -3.30 -4.38
CA ASP A 49 11.65 -4.63 -3.98
C ASP A 49 13.17 -4.78 -4.29
N GLU A 50 13.91 -5.41 -3.37
CA GLU A 50 15.32 -5.79 -3.48
C GLU A 50 15.49 -7.33 -3.53
N GLY A 51 15.01 -7.95 -4.61
CA GLY A 51 15.34 -9.35 -4.92
C GLY A 51 14.29 -10.39 -4.53
N GLY A 52 13.04 -9.98 -4.28
CA GLY A 52 11.92 -10.86 -4.02
C GLY A 52 12.01 -11.56 -2.67
N ARG A 53 11.42 -12.75 -2.56
CA ARG A 53 11.44 -13.58 -1.33
C ARG A 53 12.27 -14.85 -1.54
N PRO A 54 13.24 -15.17 -0.66
CA PRO A 54 13.69 -14.39 0.49
C PRO A 54 14.54 -13.17 0.07
N GLY A 55 14.27 -12.00 0.65
CA GLY A 55 14.94 -10.75 0.32
C GLY A 55 14.42 -9.57 1.15
N SER A 56 14.72 -8.36 0.72
CA SER A 56 14.26 -7.11 1.34
C SER A 56 13.49 -6.25 0.34
N ALA A 57 12.92 -5.18 0.84
CA ALA A 57 12.49 -4.05 0.04
C ALA A 57 13.01 -2.78 0.68
N VAL A 58 13.14 -1.70 -0.10
CA VAL A 58 13.42 -0.37 0.44
C VAL A 58 12.12 0.28 0.84
N TRP A 59 12.05 0.65 2.12
CA TRP A 59 10.92 1.34 2.71
C TRP A 59 11.30 2.78 3.00
N ILE A 60 10.39 3.71 2.70
CA ILE A 60 10.43 5.02 3.31
C ILE A 60 9.69 4.97 4.64
N ARG A 61 10.27 5.59 5.66
CA ARG A 61 9.70 5.67 7.02
C ARG A 61 9.73 7.09 7.51
N TRP A 62 8.65 7.55 8.12
CA TRP A 62 8.55 8.92 8.62
C TRP A 62 7.68 9.00 9.88
N LYS A 63 7.77 10.13 10.57
CA LYS A 63 6.95 10.45 11.74
C LYS A 63 6.47 11.88 11.65
N GLY A 64 5.15 12.10 11.64
CA GLY A 64 4.55 13.43 11.47
C GLY A 64 5.15 14.17 10.26
N SER A 65 5.49 15.45 10.44
CA SER A 65 6.19 16.27 9.43
C SER A 65 7.73 16.17 9.50
N GLY A 66 8.27 15.15 10.18
CA GLY A 66 9.71 14.96 10.36
C GLY A 66 10.43 14.43 9.11
N THR A 67 11.77 14.35 9.17
CA THR A 67 12.60 13.80 8.09
C THR A 67 12.26 12.34 7.83
N ALA A 68 11.95 12.01 6.57
CA ALA A 68 11.76 10.63 6.16
C ALA A 68 13.11 9.92 5.96
N THR A 69 13.18 8.65 6.32
CA THR A 69 14.36 7.80 6.18
C THR A 69 14.06 6.65 5.23
N LEU A 70 14.95 6.41 4.26
CA LEU A 70 14.90 5.23 3.41
C LEU A 70 15.70 4.11 4.11
N THR A 71 15.11 2.93 4.24
CA THR A 71 15.74 1.81 4.94
C THR A 71 15.40 0.50 4.23
N PRO A 72 16.39 -0.31 3.84
CA PRO A 72 16.13 -1.67 3.40
C PRO A 72 15.65 -2.50 4.60
N LEU A 73 14.48 -3.11 4.47
CA LEU A 73 13.91 -3.97 5.51
C LEU A 73 13.53 -5.32 4.92
N PRO A 74 13.81 -6.43 5.62
CA PRO A 74 13.42 -7.75 5.17
C PRO A 74 11.90 -7.86 5.13
N TRP A 75 11.39 -8.68 4.22
CA TRP A 75 9.97 -9.00 4.16
C TRP A 75 9.47 -9.71 5.43
N CYS A 76 8.21 -9.47 5.81
CA CYS A 76 7.55 -10.23 6.85
C CYS A 76 7.43 -11.71 6.43
N PRO A 77 7.84 -12.68 7.28
CA PRO A 77 7.84 -14.09 6.91
C PRO A 77 6.46 -14.75 7.04
N ALA A 78 5.46 -14.03 7.52
CA ALA A 78 4.12 -14.58 7.75
C ALA A 78 3.42 -14.91 6.42
N LEU A 79 2.68 -16.02 6.45
CA LEU A 79 1.80 -16.48 5.39
C LEU A 79 0.38 -16.56 5.95
N ASP A 80 -0.62 -16.22 5.15
CA ASP A 80 -2.02 -16.41 5.48
C ASP A 80 -2.43 -17.91 5.33
N PRO A 81 -3.67 -18.31 5.68
CA PRO A 81 -4.15 -19.69 5.50
C PRO A 81 -4.19 -20.18 4.04
N ARG A 82 -4.16 -19.28 3.05
CA ARG A 82 -4.08 -19.58 1.61
C ARG A 82 -2.64 -19.57 1.10
N ASN A 83 -1.67 -19.44 1.99
CA ASN A 83 -0.24 -19.39 1.69
C ASN A 83 0.17 -18.12 0.91
N GLU A 84 -0.60 -17.04 1.03
CA GLU A 84 -0.27 -15.70 0.53
C GLU A 84 0.64 -14.98 1.52
N ALA A 85 1.64 -14.27 1.02
CA ALA A 85 2.68 -13.67 1.84
C ALA A 85 2.30 -12.28 2.35
N CYS A 86 2.72 -11.94 3.58
CA CYS A 86 2.48 -10.60 4.13
C CYS A 86 3.35 -9.59 3.39
N GLU A 87 2.73 -8.59 2.78
CA GLU A 87 3.38 -7.58 1.93
C GLU A 87 4.06 -6.45 2.73
N LEU A 88 4.14 -6.59 4.05
CA LEU A 88 4.83 -5.62 4.91
C LEU A 88 6.24 -6.09 5.28
N PHE A 89 7.06 -5.16 5.79
CA PHE A 89 8.38 -5.47 6.35
C PHE A 89 8.31 -6.26 7.67
N ALA A 90 9.35 -7.00 8.00
CA ALA A 90 9.41 -7.79 9.23
C ALA A 90 9.29 -6.92 10.49
N ALA A 91 8.54 -7.41 11.49
CA ALA A 91 8.23 -6.67 12.72
C ALA A 91 7.51 -5.33 12.48
N HIS A 92 6.65 -5.27 11.45
CA HIS A 92 5.72 -4.17 11.26
C HIS A 92 4.79 -4.02 12.49
N PRO A 93 4.44 -2.78 12.90
CA PRO A 93 3.61 -2.53 14.09
C PRO A 93 2.11 -2.71 13.83
N SER A 94 1.72 -2.92 12.57
CA SER A 94 0.34 -3.07 12.11
C SER A 94 -0.08 -4.55 12.08
N PRO A 95 -1.38 -4.89 11.93
CA PRO A 95 -1.77 -6.21 11.44
C PRO A 95 -1.07 -6.59 10.13
N HIS A 96 -1.07 -7.87 9.78
CA HIS A 96 -0.55 -8.32 8.48
C HIS A 96 -1.33 -7.69 7.32
N SER A 97 -0.71 -7.58 6.14
CA SER A 97 -1.26 -6.86 4.98
C SER A 97 -2.69 -7.30 4.64
N TRP A 98 -2.97 -8.61 4.67
CA TRP A 98 -4.30 -9.18 4.42
C TRP A 98 -5.38 -8.82 5.46
N HIS A 99 -5.05 -8.15 6.56
CA HIS A 99 -6.01 -7.59 7.51
C HIS A 99 -6.16 -6.07 7.41
N ILE A 100 -5.43 -5.44 6.47
CA ILE A 100 -5.51 -4.02 6.18
C ILE A 100 -6.37 -3.85 4.93
N THR A 101 -7.32 -2.94 5.02
CA THR A 101 -8.27 -2.61 3.97
C THR A 101 -7.96 -1.19 3.49
N ASP A 102 -7.72 -1.00 2.21
CA ASP A 102 -7.75 0.33 1.59
C ASP A 102 -9.20 0.63 1.16
N PRO A 103 -9.93 1.51 1.87
CA PRO A 103 -11.32 1.80 1.51
C PRO A 103 -11.44 2.46 0.13
N THR A 104 -10.37 3.09 -0.37
CA THR A 104 -10.35 3.71 -1.69
C THR A 104 -10.24 2.64 -2.77
N ASP A 105 -9.33 1.68 -2.60
CA ASP A 105 -9.15 0.57 -3.53
C ASP A 105 -10.39 -0.34 -3.56
N ASP A 106 -11.00 -0.62 -2.41
CA ASP A 106 -12.26 -1.36 -2.31
C ASP A 106 -13.37 -0.67 -3.11
N ALA A 107 -13.54 0.66 -2.92
CA ALA A 107 -14.57 1.43 -3.61
C ALA A 107 -14.33 1.50 -5.13
N ILE A 108 -13.06 1.61 -5.56
CA ILE A 108 -12.68 1.56 -6.98
C ILE A 108 -12.99 0.17 -7.54
N THR A 109 -12.62 -0.89 -6.82
CA THR A 109 -12.85 -2.28 -7.22
C THR A 109 -14.34 -2.59 -7.35
N GLU A 110 -15.16 -2.16 -6.39
CA GLU A 110 -16.62 -2.27 -6.44
C GLU A 110 -17.19 -1.55 -7.66
N HIS A 111 -16.76 -0.30 -7.89
CA HIS A 111 -17.21 0.48 -9.04
C HIS A 111 -16.86 -0.18 -10.38
N LEU A 112 -15.63 -0.68 -10.51
CA LEU A 112 -15.15 -1.35 -11.72
C LEU A 112 -15.86 -2.69 -11.94
N THR A 113 -16.13 -3.44 -10.87
CA THR A 113 -16.90 -4.70 -10.93
C THR A 113 -18.31 -4.45 -11.45
N HIS A 114 -18.98 -3.40 -10.98
CA HIS A 114 -20.30 -3.02 -11.47
C HIS A 114 -20.29 -2.57 -12.94
N GLN A 115 -19.25 -1.88 -13.39
CA GLN A 115 -19.15 -1.40 -14.78
C GLN A 115 -18.71 -2.47 -15.77
N HIS A 116 -17.89 -3.43 -15.33
CA HIS A 116 -17.22 -4.41 -16.17
C HIS A 116 -17.31 -5.84 -15.61
N PRO A 117 -18.52 -6.40 -15.42
CA PRO A 117 -18.69 -7.70 -14.77
C PRO A 117 -18.02 -8.86 -15.52
N ASP A 118 -17.79 -8.72 -16.83
CA ASP A 118 -17.07 -9.69 -17.66
C ASP A 118 -15.56 -9.77 -17.34
N LEU A 119 -14.99 -8.72 -16.77
CA LEU A 119 -13.59 -8.68 -16.33
C LEU A 119 -13.40 -9.21 -14.90
N PHE A 120 -14.50 -9.36 -14.14
CA PHE A 120 -14.50 -9.74 -12.72
C PHE A 120 -15.48 -10.91 -12.43
N PRO A 121 -15.36 -12.06 -13.13
CA PRO A 121 -16.33 -13.15 -13.02
C PRO A 121 -16.43 -13.72 -11.59
N GLU A 122 -15.33 -13.75 -10.84
CA GLU A 122 -15.26 -14.21 -9.45
C GLU A 122 -16.06 -13.37 -8.44
N PHE A 123 -16.39 -12.12 -8.78
CA PHE A 123 -17.21 -11.24 -7.95
C PHE A 123 -18.71 -11.32 -8.30
N SER A 124 -19.04 -11.73 -9.53
CA SER A 124 -20.43 -11.79 -10.02
C SER A 124 -21.29 -12.90 -9.39
N ASP A 125 -20.66 -13.96 -8.86
CA ASP A 125 -21.37 -15.10 -8.28
C ASP A 125 -21.73 -14.90 -6.78
N ARG A 126 -21.08 -13.95 -6.08
CA ARG A 126 -21.38 -13.66 -4.66
C ARG A 126 -22.71 -12.95 -4.45
N ASP A 127 -23.14 -12.11 -5.40
CA ASP A 127 -24.41 -11.38 -5.31
C ASP A 127 -25.64 -12.29 -5.53
N ARG A 128 -25.46 -13.47 -6.15
CA ARG A 128 -26.56 -14.42 -6.42
C ARG A 128 -26.96 -15.30 -5.23
N ASP A 129 -26.08 -15.43 -4.23
CA ASP A 129 -26.34 -16.25 -3.03
C ASP A 129 -27.02 -15.45 -1.91
N SER A 130 -26.87 -14.13 -1.89
CA SER A 130 -27.52 -13.23 -0.91
C SER A 130 -29.04 -13.06 -1.12
N ASP A 131 -29.56 -13.38 -2.30
CA ASP A 131 -30.99 -13.24 -2.62
C ASP A 131 -31.82 -14.51 -2.33
N GLN A 132 -31.20 -15.62 -1.89
CA GLN A 132 -31.90 -16.90 -1.69
C GLN A 132 -32.29 -17.25 -0.25
N ASP A 133 -31.84 -16.49 0.77
CA ASP A 133 -32.18 -16.74 2.18
C ASP A 133 -33.28 -15.81 2.75
N GLY A 134 -33.96 -15.06 1.89
CA GLY A 134 -35.09 -14.20 2.24
C GLY A 134 -36.42 -14.69 1.66
N SER A 135 -36.94 -15.84 2.11
CA SER A 135 -38.31 -16.28 1.83
C SER A 135 -38.93 -17.02 3.02
#